data_AF-A0A7Y0S652-F1
#
_entry.id   AF-A0A7Y0S652-F1
#
_cell.length_a   1.000
_cell.length_b   1.000
_cell.length_c   1.000
_cell.angle_alpha   90.00
_cell.angle_beta   90.00
_cell.angle_gamma   90.00
#
_symmetry.space_group_name_H-M   'P 1'
#
loop_
_entity.id
_entity.type
_entity.pdbx_description
1 polymer ?
#
loop_
_entity_poly.entity_id
_entity_poly.type
_entity_poly.pdbx_seq_one_letter_code
_entity_poly.pdbx_strand_id
1 'polypeptide(L)'
;MADLASVATVLTGIKTATEIAKTLKDIDVSIERAELKLQMAELISALADTKISAAEIQELVLEKDKEIQDLKNMLMLKDKVIRFGDAYYSLNDSGKATGSPYCSHCWESESKLIHLHSKGVQRICA
;
A
#
# COMPACT_ATOMS: atom_id res chain seq x y z
N MET A 1 6.95 -7.37 -10.11
CA MET A 1 5.60 -6.80 -9.91
C MET A 1 4.75 -7.92 -9.31
N ALA A 2 4.22 -7.79 -8.10
CA ALA A 2 3.23 -8.76 -7.62
C ALA A 2 1.98 -8.60 -8.50
N ASP A 3 1.79 -9.55 -9.39
CA ASP A 3 0.62 -9.67 -10.24
C ASP A 3 -0.17 -10.93 -9.83
N LEU A 4 -1.25 -11.20 -10.55
CA LEU A 4 -2.02 -12.43 -10.34
C LEU A 4 -1.15 -13.71 -10.43
N ALA A 5 -0.05 -13.67 -11.20
CA ALA A 5 0.87 -14.79 -11.34
C ALA A 5 1.67 -15.03 -10.05
N SER A 6 2.10 -13.99 -9.34
CA SER A 6 2.79 -14.15 -8.05
C SER A 6 1.90 -14.83 -6.98
N VAL A 7 0.62 -14.46 -6.91
CA VAL A 7 -0.36 -15.12 -6.05
C VAL A 7 -0.62 -16.56 -6.50
N ALA A 8 -0.69 -16.81 -7.81
CA ALA A 8 -0.82 -18.15 -8.36
C ALA A 8 0.40 -19.04 -8.03
N THR A 9 1.61 -18.49 -7.98
CA THR A 9 2.83 -19.20 -7.57
C THR A 9 2.73 -19.67 -6.12
N VAL A 10 2.31 -18.80 -5.21
CA VAL A 10 2.09 -19.17 -3.79
C VAL A 10 1.02 -20.27 -3.68
N LEU A 11 -0.11 -20.12 -4.37
CA LEU A 11 -1.17 -21.14 -4.37
C LEU A 11 -0.69 -22.49 -4.92
N THR A 12 0.16 -22.45 -5.94
CA THR A 12 0.75 -23.66 -6.53
C THR A 12 1.71 -24.33 -5.55
N GLY A 13 2.55 -23.56 -4.85
CA GLY A 13 3.44 -24.06 -3.79
C GLY A 13 2.68 -24.69 -2.61
N ILE A 14 1.57 -24.09 -2.20
CA ILE A 14 0.68 -24.68 -1.18
C ILE A 14 0.08 -25.99 -1.68
N LYS A 15 -0.36 -26.03 -2.94
CA LYS A 15 -0.94 -27.23 -3.56
C LYS A 15 0.07 -28.37 -3.59
N THR A 16 1.30 -28.12 -4.04
CA THR A 16 2.36 -29.15 -4.06
C THR A 16 2.70 -29.64 -2.66
N ALA A 17 2.85 -28.73 -1.68
CA ALA A 17 3.06 -29.11 -0.29
C ALA A 17 1.89 -29.96 0.26
N THR A 18 0.65 -29.63 -0.09
CA THR A 18 -0.55 -30.39 0.31
C THR A 18 -0.59 -31.77 -0.32
N GLU A 19 -0.20 -31.89 -1.59
CA GLU A 19 -0.10 -33.17 -2.29
C GLU A 19 0.95 -34.08 -1.64
N ILE A 20 2.14 -33.55 -1.31
CA ILE A 20 3.20 -34.31 -0.60
C ILE A 20 2.74 -34.72 0.81
N ALA A 21 2.06 -33.82 1.54
CA ALA A 21 1.52 -34.15 2.85
C ALA A 21 0.43 -35.23 2.78
N LYS A 22 -0.37 -35.23 1.70
CA LYS A 22 -1.39 -36.26 1.45
C LYS A 22 -0.76 -37.60 1.11
N THR A 23 0.27 -37.62 0.25
CA THR A 23 1.00 -38.85 -0.04
C THR A 23 1.58 -39.42 1.25
N LEU A 24 2.22 -38.60 2.09
CA LEU A 24 2.75 -39.00 3.40
C LEU A 24 1.69 -39.56 4.36
N LYS A 25 0.47 -39.03 4.34
CA LYS A 25 -0.65 -39.51 5.16
C LYS A 25 -1.19 -40.86 4.70
N ASP A 26 -1.19 -41.10 3.39
CA ASP A 26 -1.76 -42.29 2.77
C ASP A 26 -0.75 -43.47 2.74
N ILE A 27 0.45 -43.29 3.31
CA ILE A 27 1.50 -44.32 3.41
C ILE A 27 1.10 -45.41 4.40
N ASP A 28 0.97 -46.63 3.90
CA ASP A 28 0.93 -47.85 4.71
C ASP A 28 2.35 -48.20 5.21
N VAL A 29 2.46 -48.98 6.29
CA VAL A 29 3.69 -49.20 7.10
C VAL A 29 4.88 -49.81 6.31
N SER A 30 4.73 -50.07 5.01
CA SER A 30 5.72 -50.73 4.16
C SER A 30 6.71 -49.81 3.43
N ILE A 31 6.62 -48.48 3.58
CA ILE A 31 7.56 -47.58 2.91
C ILE A 31 8.94 -47.59 3.59
N GLU A 32 9.99 -47.53 2.79
CA GLU A 32 11.36 -47.47 3.28
C GLU A 32 11.65 -46.14 3.98
N ARG A 33 12.41 -46.22 5.08
CA ARG A 33 12.78 -45.06 5.92
C ARG A 33 13.53 -43.96 5.14
N ALA A 34 14.19 -44.32 4.04
CA ALA A 34 14.88 -43.39 3.16
C ALA A 34 13.89 -42.56 2.33
N GLU A 35 12.82 -43.17 1.84
CA GLU A 35 11.79 -42.53 1.03
C GLU A 35 10.95 -41.55 1.86
N LEU A 36 10.60 -41.90 3.12
CA LEU A 36 9.97 -40.95 4.05
C LEU A 36 10.82 -39.71 4.29
N LYS A 37 12.13 -39.88 4.48
CA LYS A 37 13.04 -38.74 4.71
C LYS A 37 13.12 -37.84 3.49
N LEU A 38 13.11 -38.42 2.30
CA LEU A 38 13.12 -37.67 1.04
C LEU A 38 11.84 -36.85 0.88
N GLN A 39 10.66 -37.46 1.04
CA GLN A 39 9.39 -36.74 0.95
C GLN A 39 9.23 -35.66 2.03
N MET A 40 9.74 -35.89 3.24
CA MET A 40 9.78 -34.85 4.28
C MET A 40 10.68 -33.68 3.88
N ALA A 41 11.85 -33.94 3.29
CA ALA A 41 12.73 -32.89 2.81
C ALA A 41 12.08 -32.08 1.67
N GLU A 42 11.40 -32.75 0.74
CA GLU A 42 10.64 -32.11 -0.35
C GLU A 42 9.50 -31.25 0.19
N LEU A 43 8.74 -31.74 1.18
CA LEU A 43 7.69 -30.97 1.84
C LEU A 43 8.25 -29.70 2.51
N ILE A 44 9.36 -29.83 3.24
CA ILE A 44 10.01 -28.70 3.89
C ILE A 44 10.47 -27.67 2.84
N SER A 45 11.06 -28.13 1.73
CA SER A 45 11.49 -27.25 0.65
C SER A 45 10.31 -26.50 0.03
N ALA A 46 9.24 -27.22 -0.34
CA ALA A 46 8.05 -26.62 -0.93
C ALA A 46 7.41 -25.57 -0.01
N LEU A 47 7.37 -25.82 1.30
CA LEU A 47 6.87 -24.86 2.29
C LEU A 47 7.79 -23.66 2.46
N ALA A 48 9.12 -23.86 2.41
CA ALA A 48 10.08 -22.77 2.50
C ALA A 48 9.96 -21.82 1.31
N ASP A 49 9.89 -22.36 0.09
CA ASP A 49 9.73 -21.58 -1.14
C ASP A 49 8.42 -20.79 -1.11
N THR A 50 7.33 -21.45 -0.72
CA THR A 50 6.01 -20.81 -0.55
C THR A 50 6.06 -19.66 0.46
N LYS A 51 6.77 -19.85 1.59
CA LYS A 51 6.91 -18.82 2.63
C LYS A 51 7.66 -17.60 2.11
N ILE A 52 8.72 -17.80 1.33
CA ILE A 52 9.50 -16.70 0.73
C ILE A 52 8.60 -15.90 -0.21
N SER A 53 7.93 -16.57 -1.16
CA SER A 53 7.02 -15.90 -2.09
C SER A 53 5.85 -15.19 -1.39
N ALA A 54 5.32 -15.75 -0.31
CA ALA A 54 4.27 -15.11 0.48
C ALA A 54 4.76 -13.84 1.20
N ALA A 55 6.01 -13.84 1.71
CA ALA A 55 6.60 -12.67 2.35
C ALA A 55 6.79 -11.51 1.37
N GLU A 56 7.23 -11.80 0.14
CA GLU A 56 7.36 -10.81 -0.94
C GLU A 56 6.01 -10.16 -1.29
N ILE A 57 4.94 -10.96 -1.36
CA ILE A 57 3.58 -10.44 -1.57
C ILE A 57 3.15 -9.55 -0.40
N GLN A 58 3.42 -9.97 0.84
CA GLN A 58 3.07 -9.19 2.02
C GLN A 58 3.74 -7.81 2.02
N GLU A 59 5.03 -7.74 1.68
CA GLU A 59 5.77 -6.48 1.56
C GLU A 59 5.14 -5.56 0.51
N LEU A 60 4.81 -6.10 -0.67
CA LEU A 60 4.19 -5.35 -1.75
C LEU A 60 2.79 -4.86 -1.40
N VAL A 61 1.99 -5.66 -0.69
CA VAL A 61 0.66 -5.24 -0.20
C VAL A 61 0.81 -4.06 0.77
N LEU A 62 1.75 -4.12 1.71
CA LEU A 62 2.00 -3.03 2.65
C LEU A 62 2.46 -1.75 1.95
N GLU A 63 3.33 -1.86 0.94
CA GLU A 63 3.77 -0.73 0.14
C GLU A 63 2.58 -0.08 -0.59
N LYS A 64 1.74 -0.88 -1.25
CA LYS A 64 0.57 -0.39 -1.99
C LYS A 64 -0.48 0.21 -1.07
N ASP A 65 -0.74 -0.40 0.09
CA ASP A 65 -1.70 0.15 1.06
C ASP A 65 -1.24 1.51 1.58
N LYS A 66 0.06 1.68 1.82
CA LYS A 66 0.64 2.98 2.20
C LYS A 66 0.44 4.01 1.10
N GLU A 67 0.77 3.66 -0.15
CA GLU A 67 0.56 4.55 -1.30
C GLU A 67 -0.92 4.95 -1.46
N ILE A 68 -1.84 3.99 -1.31
CA ILE A 68 -3.29 4.25 -1.35
C ILE A 68 -3.70 5.19 -0.22
N GLN A 69 -3.18 5.02 1.00
CA GLN A 69 -3.46 5.93 2.11
C GLN A 69 -2.95 7.35 1.82
N ASP A 70 -1.73 7.48 1.33
CA ASP A 70 -1.13 8.78 0.96
C ASP A 70 -1.96 9.48 -0.12
N LEU A 71 -2.36 8.76 -1.17
CA LEU A 71 -3.23 9.28 -2.23
C LEU A 71 -4.61 9.68 -1.70
N LYS A 72 -5.23 8.86 -0.83
CA LYS A 72 -6.52 9.21 -0.19
C LYS A 72 -6.39 10.48 0.65
N ASN A 73 -5.31 10.65 1.39
CA ASN A 73 -5.05 11.84 2.18
C ASN A 73 -4.91 13.08 1.26
N MET A 74 -4.21 12.97 0.14
CA MET A 74 -4.09 14.05 -0.84
C MET A 74 -5.45 14.43 -1.45
N LEU A 75 -6.29 13.44 -1.80
CA LEU A 75 -7.64 13.70 -2.30
C LEU A 75 -8.52 14.39 -1.26
N MET A 76 -8.49 13.91 -0.01
CA MET A 76 -9.22 14.55 1.09
C MET A 76 -8.79 16.00 1.34
N LEU A 77 -7.52 16.33 1.14
CA LEU A 77 -7.04 17.72 1.25
C LEU A 77 -7.55 18.57 0.08
N LYS A 78 -7.59 18.02 -1.14
CA LYS A 78 -8.16 18.70 -2.32
C LYS A 78 -9.64 19.04 -2.15
N ASP A 79 -10.41 18.14 -1.55
CA ASP A 79 -11.85 18.37 -1.31
C ASP A 79 -12.12 19.42 -0.22
N LYS A 80 -11.11 19.83 0.55
CA LYS A 80 -11.24 20.77 1.67
C LYS A 80 -10.80 22.19 1.36
N VAL A 81 -10.30 22.45 0.16
CA VAL A 81 -9.83 23.78 -0.23
C VAL A 81 -10.46 24.24 -1.54
N ILE A 82 -10.74 25.54 -1.64
CA ILE A 82 -11.23 26.17 -2.87
C ILE A 82 -10.33 27.32 -3.28
N ARG A 83 -10.20 27.50 -4.59
CA ARG A 83 -9.54 28.67 -5.15
C ARG A 83 -10.49 29.87 -5.12
N PHE A 84 -10.04 30.98 -4.56
CA PHE A 84 -10.75 32.24 -4.57
C PHE A 84 -9.78 33.38 -4.88
N GLY A 85 -9.91 33.99 -6.06
CA GLY A 85 -8.91 34.92 -6.58
C GLY A 85 -7.56 34.25 -6.83
N ASP A 86 -6.49 34.85 -6.31
CA ASP A 86 -5.10 34.40 -6.53
C ASP A 86 -4.56 33.46 -5.43
N ALA A 87 -5.43 33.02 -4.52
CA ALA A 87 -5.08 32.15 -3.39
C ALA A 87 -6.09 31.01 -3.19
N TYR A 88 -5.70 30.00 -2.41
CA TYR A 88 -6.59 28.93 -1.95
C TYR A 88 -7.04 29.19 -0.52
N TYR A 89 -8.21 28.71 -0.15
CA TYR A 89 -8.77 28.87 1.19
C TYR A 89 -9.42 27.57 1.65
N SER A 90 -9.52 27.37 2.96
CA SER A 90 -10.29 26.25 3.52
C SER A 90 -11.78 26.43 3.25
N LEU A 91 -12.47 25.32 3.06
CA LEU A 91 -13.94 25.27 3.02
C LEU A 91 -14.50 25.24 4.45
N ASN A 92 -15.54 26.03 4.71
CA ASN A 92 -16.40 25.84 5.87
C ASN A 92 -17.56 24.87 5.56
N ASP A 93 -18.33 24.48 6.57
CA ASP A 93 -19.49 23.58 6.43
C ASP A 93 -20.58 24.10 5.47
N SER A 94 -20.54 25.40 5.15
CA SER A 94 -21.45 26.06 4.20
C SER A 94 -20.91 26.13 2.77
N GLY A 95 -19.75 25.52 2.49
CA GLY A 95 -19.12 25.51 1.17
C GLY A 95 -18.43 26.83 0.78
N LYS A 96 -18.16 27.73 1.73
CA LYS A 96 -17.53 29.04 1.48
C LYS A 96 -16.08 29.06 1.96
N ALA A 97 -15.26 29.88 1.28
CA ALA A 97 -13.88 30.15 1.67
C ALA A 97 -13.82 30.76 3.07
N THR A 98 -12.98 30.20 3.94
CA THR A 98 -12.77 30.68 5.31
C THR A 98 -11.29 30.64 5.70
N GLY A 99 -10.93 31.45 6.70
CA GLY A 99 -9.59 31.50 7.27
C GLY A 99 -8.55 32.24 6.44
N SER A 100 -7.28 31.98 6.75
CA SER A 100 -6.13 32.62 6.11
C SER A 100 -5.83 32.00 4.74
N PRO A 101 -5.44 32.81 3.72
CA PRO A 101 -5.13 32.30 2.39
C PRO A 101 -3.92 31.36 2.41
N TYR A 102 -3.96 30.35 1.54
CA TYR A 102 -2.87 29.46 1.18
C TYR A 102 -2.22 29.89 -0.14
N CYS A 103 -0.92 29.64 -0.26
CA CYS A 103 -0.18 29.92 -1.48
C CYS A 103 -0.69 29.07 -2.67
N SER A 104 -1.12 29.74 -3.74
CA SER A 104 -1.59 29.07 -4.96
C SER A 104 -0.51 28.26 -5.65
N HIS A 105 0.71 28.81 -5.78
CA HIS A 105 1.83 28.08 -6.37
C HIS A 105 2.18 26.83 -5.56
N CYS A 106 2.37 26.93 -4.24
CA CYS A 106 2.73 25.79 -3.39
C CYS A 106 1.68 24.68 -3.41
N TRP A 107 0.40 25.02 -3.58
CA TRP A 107 -0.67 24.05 -3.71
C TRP A 107 -0.71 23.40 -5.10
N GLU A 108 -0.60 24.19 -6.17
CA GLU A 108 -0.71 23.69 -7.54
C GLU A 108 0.53 22.92 -8.00
N SER A 109 1.73 23.29 -7.52
CA SER A 109 2.99 22.60 -7.87
C SER A 109 3.31 21.43 -6.95
N GLU A 110 3.06 21.57 -5.64
CA GLU A 110 3.55 20.63 -4.61
C GLU A 110 2.44 20.06 -3.72
N SER A 111 1.17 20.44 -3.91
CA SER A 111 0.05 20.07 -3.03
C SER A 111 0.30 20.40 -1.54
N LYS A 112 1.03 21.48 -1.27
CA LYS A 112 1.32 21.95 0.09
C LYS A 112 0.44 23.13 0.48
N LEU A 113 -0.28 22.99 1.60
CA LEU A 113 -1.08 24.05 2.20
C LEU A 113 -0.22 24.91 3.13
N ILE A 114 0.42 25.93 2.56
CA ILE A 114 1.24 26.89 3.30
C ILE A 114 0.49 28.21 3.39
N HIS A 115 0.22 28.66 4.61
CA HIS A 115 -0.44 29.94 4.83
C HIS A 115 0.44 31.10 4.34
N LEU A 116 -0.17 32.00 3.57
CA LEU A 116 0.43 33.27 3.20
C LEU A 116 0.35 34.22 4.40
N HIS A 117 1.48 34.48 5.05
CA HIS A 117 1.58 35.57 6.00
C HIS A 117 1.73 36.88 5.24
N SER A 118 0.65 37.67 5.17
CA SER A 118 0.78 39.07 4.78
C SER A 118 1.57 39.80 5.86
N LYS A 119 2.85 40.13 5.59
CA LYS A 119 3.43 41.31 6.23
C LYS A 119 2.63 42.48 5.69
N GLY A 120 1.80 43.09 6.54
CA GLY A 120 0.88 44.14 6.16
C GLY A 120 1.59 45.15 5.26
N VAL A 121 1.13 45.26 4.02
CA VAL A 121 1.47 46.43 3.20
C VAL A 121 0.79 47.58 3.90
N GLN A 122 1.57 48.32 4.69
CA GLN A 122 1.14 49.58 5.26
C GLN A 122 0.75 50.44 4.08
N ARG A 123 -0.56 50.65 3.91
CA ARG A 123 -1.10 51.57 2.92
C ARG A 123 -0.53 52.95 3.26
N ILE A 124 0.55 53.32 2.60
CA ILE A 124 0.89 54.74 2.43
C ILE A 124 -0.12 55.22 1.39
N CYS A 125 -1.30 55.64 1.89
CA CYS A 125 -2.16 56.52 1.11
C CYS A 125 -1.41 57.84 0.96
N ALA A 126 -1.11 58.19 -0.29
CA ALA A 126 -0.67 59.53 -0.69
C ALA A 126 -1.86 60.50 -0.67
#